data_AF-A0A0J1G8G1-F1
#
_entry.id   AF-A0A0J1G8G1-F1
#
_cell.length_a   1.000
_cell.length_b   1.000
_cell.length_c   1.000
_cell.angle_alpha   90.00
_cell.angle_beta   90.00
_cell.angle_gamma   90.00
#
_symmetry.space_group_name_H-M   'P 1'
#
loop_
_entity.id
_entity.type
_entity.pdbx_description
1 polymer ?
#
loop_
_entity_poly.entity_id
_entity_poly.type
_entity_poly.pdbx_seq_one_letter_code
_entity_poly.pdbx_strand_id
1 'polypeptide(L)'
;MMCVSEKALTNARNELKQLGLIDFISSKKRGECTKYTLLNPTKCGTKEVQKKYKGSTKEVQSADINKQKQETKTKTEKSSTKVLPEKYAADDLLNDAILDFIAYRKASKAAITEKGMELIMKKLDRLAMDNDEKIAILHQSIENGWKGVFALKEKPKRQETDFYDDMARWVNEHECE
;
A
#
# COMPACT_ATOMS: atom_id res chain seq x y z
N MET A 1 -25.41 25.10 -11.36
CA MET A 1 -24.29 26.04 -11.22
C MET A 1 -24.44 26.71 -9.86
N MET A 2 -23.43 26.67 -8.98
CA MET A 2 -23.56 27.32 -7.66
C MET A 2 -23.53 28.84 -7.87
N CYS A 3 -24.55 29.55 -7.38
CA CYS A 3 -24.65 31.02 -7.45
C CYS A 3 -23.73 31.69 -6.42
N VAL A 4 -22.43 31.40 -6.50
CA VAL A 4 -21.41 31.87 -5.55
C VAL A 4 -20.39 32.70 -6.31
N SER A 5 -19.96 33.82 -5.72
CA SER A 5 -18.94 34.67 -6.33
C SER A 5 -17.61 33.92 -6.42
N GLU A 6 -16.85 34.15 -7.49
CA GLU A 6 -15.53 33.55 -7.69
C GLU A 6 -14.57 33.86 -6.53
N LYS A 7 -14.69 35.06 -5.96
CA LYS A 7 -13.94 35.49 -4.77
C LYS A 7 -14.31 34.64 -3.55
N ALA A 8 -15.60 34.39 -3.31
CA ALA A 8 -16.03 33.54 -2.20
C ALA A 8 -15.52 32.10 -2.36
N LEU A 9 -15.55 31.55 -3.57
CA LEU A 9 -15.00 30.23 -3.87
C LEU A 9 -13.48 30.18 -3.61
N THR A 10 -12.76 31.22 -4.03
CA THR A 10 -11.31 31.33 -3.83
C THR A 10 -10.94 31.44 -2.35
N ASN A 11 -11.69 32.24 -1.58
CA ASN A 11 -11.49 32.40 -0.14
C ASN A 11 -11.74 31.07 0.59
N ALA A 12 -12.89 30.44 0.34
CA ALA A 12 -13.22 29.14 0.94
C ALA A 12 -12.16 28.08 0.59
N ARG A 13 -11.68 28.05 -0.66
CA ARG A 13 -10.59 27.16 -1.07
C ARG A 13 -9.30 27.40 -0.27
N ASN A 14 -8.93 28.65 -0.07
CA ASN A 14 -7.72 29.00 0.68
C ASN A 14 -7.85 28.66 2.17
N GLU A 15 -9.02 28.89 2.77
CA GLU A 15 -9.33 28.48 4.14
C GLU A 15 -9.17 26.96 4.32
N LEU A 16 -9.74 26.16 3.42
CA LEU A 16 -9.62 24.70 3.46
C LEU A 16 -8.15 24.24 3.31
N LYS A 17 -7.33 24.96 2.55
CA LYS A 17 -5.90 24.67 2.43
C LYS A 17 -5.12 25.02 3.70
N GLN A 18 -5.43 26.15 4.35
CA GLN A 18 -4.83 26.52 5.65
C GLN A 18 -5.18 25.52 6.75
N LEU A 19 -6.40 24.97 6.71
CA LEU A 19 -6.84 23.93 7.63
C LEU A 19 -6.21 22.55 7.34
N GLY A 20 -5.45 22.42 6.23
CA GLY A 20 -4.83 21.15 5.83
C GLY A 20 -5.85 20.10 5.41
N LEU A 21 -7.06 20.50 5.01
CA LEU A 21 -8.13 19.60 4.56
C LEU A 21 -8.00 19.26 3.08
N ILE A 22 -7.49 20.21 2.30
CA ILE A 22 -7.27 20.03 0.85
C ILE A 22 -5.89 20.55 0.46
N ASP A 23 -5.32 19.96 -0.57
CA ASP A 23 -4.29 20.59 -1.37
C ASP A 23 -4.79 20.75 -2.81
N PHE A 24 -4.26 21.76 -3.50
CA PHE A 24 -4.62 22.01 -4.89
C PHE A 24 -3.42 22.43 -5.71
N ILE A 25 -3.41 21.99 -6.97
CA ILE A 25 -2.40 22.33 -7.97
C ILE A 25 -3.11 23.10 -9.08
N SER A 26 -2.80 24.39 -9.19
CA SER A 26 -3.27 25.21 -10.30
C SER A 26 -2.51 24.83 -11.57
N SER A 27 -3.22 24.65 -12.68
CA SER A 27 -2.55 24.55 -13.98
C SER A 27 -2.23 25.95 -14.50
N LYS A 28 -1.08 26.07 -15.17
CA LYS A 28 -0.66 27.27 -15.90
C LYS A 28 -1.06 27.23 -17.38
N LYS A 29 -1.59 26.10 -17.85
CA LYS A 29 -1.97 25.90 -19.25
C LYS A 29 -3.44 26.27 -19.46
N ARG A 30 -3.70 26.97 -20.57
CA ARG A 30 -5.06 27.37 -20.97
C ARG A 30 -5.91 26.12 -21.24
N GLY A 31 -7.06 26.00 -20.56
CA GLY A 31 -8.01 24.90 -20.74
C GLY A 31 -7.84 23.73 -19.77
N GLU A 32 -6.81 23.72 -18.93
CA GLU A 32 -6.65 22.70 -17.89
C GLU A 32 -7.30 23.13 -16.56
N CYS A 33 -8.04 22.22 -15.93
CA CYS A 33 -8.70 22.48 -14.66
C CYS A 33 -7.74 22.37 -13.45
N THR A 34 -8.08 23.05 -12.36
CA THR A 34 -7.36 22.93 -11.09
C THR A 34 -7.62 21.55 -10.49
N LYS A 35 -6.55 20.85 -10.08
CA LYS A 35 -6.64 19.52 -9.45
C LYS A 35 -6.68 19.66 -7.93
N TYR A 36 -7.58 18.92 -7.28
CA TYR A 36 -7.75 18.90 -5.83
C TYR A 36 -7.41 17.54 -5.26
N THR A 37 -6.72 17.53 -4.12
CA THR A 37 -6.43 16.32 -3.34
C THR A 37 -7.05 16.49 -1.97
N LEU A 38 -7.88 15.55 -1.56
CA LEU A 38 -8.43 15.51 -0.20
C LEU A 38 -7.38 14.93 0.73
N LEU A 39 -6.99 15.69 1.75
CA LEU A 39 -6.15 15.23 2.82
C LEU A 39 -7.08 14.66 3.90
N ASN A 40 -7.25 13.34 3.94
CA ASN A 40 -8.06 12.71 4.97
C ASN A 40 -7.33 12.80 6.32
N PRO A 41 -7.81 13.58 7.31
CA PRO A 41 -7.31 13.45 8.67
C PRO A 41 -7.79 12.09 9.19
N THR A 42 -6.92 11.09 9.06
CA THR A 42 -7.19 9.75 9.60
C THR A 42 -7.05 9.85 11.12
N LYS A 43 -8.13 10.26 11.78
CA LYS A 43 -8.60 9.97 13.14
C LYS A 43 -9.68 11.00 13.49
N CYS A 44 -10.92 10.54 13.52
CA CYS A 44 -12.07 11.21 14.11
C CYS A 44 -11.69 11.71 15.51
N GLY A 45 -11.47 13.02 15.62
CA GLY A 45 -11.42 13.76 16.86
C GLY A 45 -12.42 14.89 16.70
N THR A 46 -13.67 14.61 17.01
CA THR A 46 -14.78 15.55 17.00
C THR A 46 -14.40 16.75 17.87
N LYS A 47 -13.99 17.85 17.24
CA LYS A 47 -14.16 19.18 17.82
C LYS A 47 -15.34 19.79 17.08
N GLU A 48 -16.50 19.70 17.70
CA GLU A 48 -17.68 20.47 17.30
C GLU A 48 -17.27 21.95 17.26
N VAL A 49 -17.10 22.48 16.06
CA VAL A 49 -17.09 23.93 15.86
C VAL A 49 -18.52 24.29 15.48
N GLN A 50 -19.31 24.62 16.50
CA GLN A 50 -20.60 25.27 16.29
C GLN A 50 -20.37 26.61 15.59
N LYS A 51 -20.71 26.71 14.30
CA LYS A 51 -20.92 27.99 13.63
C LYS A 51 -22.41 28.15 13.33
N LYS A 52 -23.08 28.95 14.16
CA LYS A 52 -24.41 29.48 13.88
C LYS A 52 -24.29 30.49 12.75
N TYR A 53 -25.04 30.27 11.68
CA TYR A 53 -25.26 31.25 10.62
C TYR A 53 -26.33 32.23 11.10
N LYS A 54 -25.96 33.50 11.22
CA LYS A 54 -26.90 34.63 11.28
C LYS A 54 -26.29 35.75 10.46
N GLY A 55 -27.03 36.18 9.44
CA GLY A 55 -26.60 37.24 8.53
C GLY A 55 -26.58 38.63 9.18
N SER A 56 -26.10 39.58 8.37
CA SER A 56 -26.18 41.04 8.49
C SER A 56 -24.91 41.77 8.98
N THR A 57 -24.24 42.36 7.98
CA THR A 57 -23.79 43.76 7.85
C THR A 57 -22.89 44.47 8.90
N LYS A 58 -21.84 45.09 8.33
CA LYS A 58 -21.04 46.28 8.74
C LYS A 58 -19.73 46.09 9.53
N GLU A 59 -18.65 46.40 8.81
CA GLU A 59 -17.55 47.35 9.10
C GLU A 59 -16.69 47.28 10.38
N VAL A 60 -15.49 47.88 10.24
CA VAL A 60 -14.49 48.31 11.25
C VAL A 60 -13.39 47.26 11.51
N GLN A 61 -12.24 47.32 10.82
CA GLN A 61 -11.05 48.17 11.06
C GLN A 61 -10.13 47.70 12.22
N SER A 62 -8.88 47.43 11.80
CA SER A 62 -7.62 47.87 12.40
C SER A 62 -6.87 47.02 13.43
N ALA A 63 -5.55 46.92 13.13
CA ALA A 63 -4.40 46.81 14.03
C ALA A 63 -4.20 45.44 14.74
N ASP A 64 -3.01 44.92 14.98
CA ASP A 64 -1.63 45.28 14.65
C ASP A 64 -0.73 44.08 15.04
N ILE A 65 0.50 44.07 14.53
CA ILE A 65 1.73 43.52 15.14
C ILE A 65 1.65 42.12 15.82
N ASN A 66 2.30 41.10 15.23
CA ASN A 66 3.68 40.76 15.66
C ASN A 66 4.36 39.72 14.78
N LYS A 67 5.67 39.91 14.67
CA LYS A 67 6.67 39.27 13.84
C LYS A 67 7.58 38.47 14.77
N GLN A 68 7.82 37.18 14.52
CA GLN A 68 8.98 36.39 14.99
C GLN A 68 8.80 34.96 14.46
N LYS A 69 9.47 34.55 13.36
CA LYS A 69 10.85 34.05 13.27
C LYS A 69 11.21 33.09 14.43
N GLN A 70 11.26 31.79 14.14
CA GLN A 70 12.48 31.00 14.29
C GLN A 70 12.32 29.59 13.70
N GLU A 71 13.33 29.20 12.93
CA GLU A 71 13.58 27.85 12.46
C GLU A 71 13.79 26.90 13.63
N THR A 72 13.35 25.65 13.50
CA THR A 72 14.16 24.53 14.00
C THR A 72 13.78 23.25 13.28
N LYS A 73 14.76 22.71 12.57
CA LYS A 73 14.81 21.33 12.13
C LYS A 73 14.75 20.43 13.37
N THR A 74 13.79 19.53 13.44
CA THR A 74 13.96 18.27 14.16
C THR A 74 13.28 17.18 13.36
N LYS A 75 14.12 16.42 12.65
CA LYS A 75 13.92 14.99 12.39
C LYS A 75 13.39 14.38 13.70
N THR A 76 12.17 13.89 13.69
CA THR A 76 11.76 12.91 14.67
C THR A 76 11.29 11.71 13.89
N GLU A 77 12.25 10.83 13.64
CA GLU A 77 12.04 9.42 13.33
C GLU A 77 11.13 8.85 14.42
N LYS A 78 9.82 8.85 14.15
CA LYS A 78 8.89 8.00 14.91
C LYS A 78 9.05 6.60 14.33
N SER A 79 10.12 5.93 14.73
CA SER A 79 10.23 4.47 14.66
C SER A 79 9.16 3.90 15.59
N SER A 80 7.91 3.83 15.10
CA SER A 80 6.97 2.88 15.65
C SER A 80 7.43 1.50 15.19
N THR A 81 8.43 0.95 15.85
CA THR A 81 8.81 -0.45 15.73
C THR A 81 7.66 -1.25 16.34
N LYS A 82 6.59 -1.43 15.55
CA LYS A 82 5.64 -2.51 15.76
C LYS A 82 6.47 -3.75 15.54
N VAL A 83 6.80 -4.41 16.64
CA VAL A 83 7.61 -5.62 16.70
C VAL A 83 6.97 -6.61 15.73
N LEU A 84 7.66 -6.89 14.63
CA LEU A 84 7.29 -8.02 13.79
C LEU A 84 7.50 -9.29 14.66
N PRO A 85 6.61 -10.28 14.60
CA PRO A 85 6.83 -11.54 15.29
C PRO A 85 8.19 -12.12 14.92
N GLU A 86 8.88 -12.66 15.93
CA GLU A 86 10.27 -13.10 15.85
C GLU A 86 10.43 -14.31 14.91
N LYS A 87 9.36 -15.11 14.73
CA LYS A 87 9.27 -16.19 13.75
C LYS A 87 7.88 -16.24 13.11
N TYR A 88 7.85 -16.39 11.79
CA TYR A 88 6.63 -16.57 10.97
C TYR A 88 6.38 -18.03 10.57
N ALA A 89 7.43 -18.85 10.57
CA ALA A 89 7.38 -20.27 10.26
C ALA A 89 8.26 -21.07 11.24
N ALA A 90 7.97 -22.36 11.39
CA ALA A 90 8.78 -23.28 12.18
C ALA A 90 10.10 -23.64 11.47
N ASP A 91 10.10 -23.57 10.14
CA ASP A 91 11.25 -23.80 9.29
C ASP A 91 12.07 -22.51 9.16
N ASP A 92 13.36 -22.58 9.53
CA ASP A 92 14.23 -21.41 9.54
C ASP A 92 14.47 -20.87 8.12
N LEU A 93 14.55 -21.73 7.08
CA LEU A 93 14.75 -21.30 5.69
C LEU A 93 13.54 -20.54 5.16
N LEU A 94 12.33 -21.04 5.47
CA LEU A 94 11.09 -20.37 5.08
C LEU A 94 10.94 -19.03 5.83
N ASN A 95 11.35 -18.99 7.10
CA ASN A 95 11.31 -17.76 7.88
C ASN A 95 12.27 -16.70 7.32
N ASP A 96 13.47 -17.08 6.92
CA ASP A 96 14.44 -16.17 6.30
C ASP A 96 13.91 -15.60 4.98
N ALA A 97 13.33 -16.45 4.11
CA ALA A 97 12.72 -16.00 2.86
C ALA A 97 11.55 -15.01 3.10
N ILE A 98 10.80 -15.20 4.18
CA ILE A 98 9.74 -14.26 4.59
C ILE A 98 10.33 -12.92 5.04
N LEU A 99 11.41 -12.95 5.84
CA LEU A 99 12.08 -11.73 6.30
C LEU A 99 12.66 -10.94 5.12
N ASP A 100 13.26 -11.63 4.14
CA ASP A 100 13.76 -11.02 2.92
C ASP A 100 12.65 -10.37 2.10
N PHE A 101 11.50 -11.04 1.97
CA PHE A 101 10.33 -10.47 1.30
C PHE A 101 9.82 -9.21 2.02
N ILE A 102 9.80 -9.21 3.35
CA ILE A 102 9.41 -8.04 4.15
C ILE A 102 10.41 -6.90 3.97
N ALA A 103 11.71 -7.19 4.01
CA ALA A 103 12.78 -6.23 3.79
C ALA A 103 12.66 -5.60 2.39
N TYR A 104 12.45 -6.42 1.35
CA TYR A 104 12.18 -5.98 -0.01
C TYR A 104 10.96 -5.04 -0.08
N ARG A 105 9.83 -5.39 0.55
CA ARG A 105 8.62 -4.56 0.52
C ARG A 105 8.80 -3.22 1.24
N LYS A 106 9.62 -3.17 2.30
CA LYS A 106 10.04 -1.93 2.97
C LYS A 106 10.90 -1.06 2.06
N ALA A 107 11.89 -1.65 1.39
CA ALA A 107 12.75 -0.95 0.43
C ALA A 107 11.93 -0.38 -0.76
N SER A 108 10.95 -1.15 -1.25
CA SER A 108 10.05 -0.77 -2.34
C SER A 108 8.93 0.22 -1.95
N LYS A 109 9.08 0.94 -0.83
CA LYS A 109 8.15 1.96 -0.29
C LYS A 109 6.70 1.49 -0.11
N ALA A 110 6.50 0.18 0.03
CA ALA A 110 5.18 -0.40 0.17
C ALA A 110 5.21 -1.43 1.29
N ALA A 111 5.55 -0.96 2.50
CA ALA A 111 5.62 -1.78 3.70
C ALA A 111 4.32 -2.59 3.88
N ILE A 112 4.49 -3.87 4.24
CA ILE A 112 3.38 -4.78 4.49
C ILE A 112 2.74 -4.45 5.85
N THR A 113 1.41 -4.46 5.90
CA THR A 113 0.64 -4.44 7.15
C THR A 113 0.53 -5.85 7.70
N GLU A 114 0.34 -6.00 9.01
CA GLU A 114 0.17 -7.29 9.68
C GLU A 114 -0.92 -8.16 9.02
N LYS A 115 -2.11 -7.60 8.77
CA LYS A 115 -3.19 -8.26 8.01
C LYS A 115 -2.78 -8.64 6.58
N GLY A 116 -1.95 -7.82 5.93
CA GLY A 116 -1.42 -8.12 4.61
C GLY A 116 -0.49 -9.33 4.63
N MET A 117 0.31 -9.46 5.70
CA MET A 117 1.18 -10.61 5.91
C MET A 117 0.36 -11.89 6.10
N GLU A 118 -0.68 -11.86 6.93
CA GLU A 118 -1.61 -13.01 7.10
C GLU A 118 -2.24 -13.45 5.77
N LEU A 119 -2.64 -12.50 4.91
CA LEU A 119 -3.20 -12.80 3.59
C LEU A 119 -2.18 -13.44 2.66
N ILE A 120 -0.92 -13.00 2.73
CA ILE A 120 0.17 -13.60 1.95
C ILE A 120 0.44 -15.03 2.42
N MET A 121 0.51 -15.28 3.73
CA MET A 121 0.71 -16.62 4.29
C MET A 121 -0.42 -17.57 3.89
N LYS A 122 -1.69 -17.14 4.05
CA LYS A 122 -2.84 -17.91 3.57
C LYS A 122 -2.81 -18.20 2.07
N LYS A 123 -2.23 -17.30 1.27
CA LYS A 123 -2.08 -17.50 -0.18
C LYS A 123 -0.94 -18.45 -0.49
N LEU A 124 0.17 -18.41 0.26
CA LEU A 124 1.26 -19.38 0.15
C LEU A 124 0.77 -20.81 0.44
N ASP A 125 0.02 -21.00 1.53
CA ASP A 125 -0.53 -22.32 1.89
C ASP A 125 -1.52 -22.87 0.84
N ARG A 126 -2.14 -22.00 0.04
CA ARG A 126 -3.01 -22.41 -1.08
C ARG A 126 -2.24 -22.78 -2.35
N LEU A 127 -1.03 -22.24 -2.52
CA LEU A 127 -0.24 -22.40 -3.73
C LEU A 127 0.74 -23.56 -3.63
N ALA A 128 1.23 -23.83 -2.43
CA ALA A 128 2.27 -24.83 -2.16
C ALA A 128 1.99 -25.52 -0.82
N MET A 129 2.14 -26.85 -0.79
CA MET A 129 2.12 -27.60 0.46
C MET A 129 3.51 -27.68 1.08
N ASP A 130 4.55 -27.80 0.24
CA ASP A 130 5.94 -27.95 0.66
C ASP A 130 6.58 -26.60 0.99
N ASN A 131 7.48 -26.59 1.98
CA ASN A 131 8.20 -25.38 2.39
C ASN A 131 9.11 -24.86 1.26
N ASP A 132 9.77 -25.75 0.53
CA ASP A 132 10.68 -25.39 -0.58
C ASP A 132 9.94 -24.67 -1.71
N GLU A 133 8.74 -25.14 -2.06
CA GLU A 133 7.88 -24.48 -3.06
C GLU A 133 7.43 -23.08 -2.58
N LYS A 134 7.10 -22.94 -1.29
CA LYS A 134 6.75 -21.63 -0.70
C LYS A 134 7.93 -20.64 -0.78
N ILE A 135 9.14 -21.11 -0.52
CA ILE A 135 10.38 -20.30 -0.64
C ILE A 135 10.56 -19.86 -2.10
N ALA A 136 10.44 -20.79 -3.06
CA ALA A 136 10.57 -20.47 -4.47
C ALA A 136 9.55 -19.41 -4.94
N ILE A 137 8.30 -19.48 -4.45
CA ILE A 137 7.26 -18.48 -4.73
C ILE A 137 7.64 -17.09 -4.18
N LEU A 138 8.21 -17.03 -2.97
CA LEU A 138 8.66 -15.78 -2.37
C LEU A 138 9.79 -15.15 -3.18
N HIS A 139 10.80 -15.94 -3.54
CA HIS A 139 11.91 -15.48 -4.38
C HIS A 139 11.43 -14.97 -5.74
N GLN A 140 10.53 -15.70 -6.40
CA GLN A 140 9.91 -15.27 -7.65
C GLN A 140 9.20 -13.91 -7.50
N SER A 141 8.51 -13.69 -6.38
CA SER A 141 7.84 -12.41 -6.12
C SER A 141 8.84 -11.25 -6.00
N ILE A 142 9.98 -11.48 -5.34
CA ILE A 142 11.07 -10.50 -5.22
C ILE A 142 11.68 -10.20 -6.60
N GLU A 143 12.04 -11.23 -7.36
CA GLU A 143 12.64 -11.10 -8.69
C GLU A 143 11.76 -10.32 -9.67
N ASN A 144 10.45 -10.61 -9.68
CA ASN A 144 9.50 -9.92 -10.57
C ASN A 144 9.01 -8.57 -9.98
N GLY A 145 9.45 -8.23 -8.77
CA GLY A 145 9.09 -7.01 -8.08
C GLY A 145 7.61 -6.91 -7.70
N TRP A 146 6.96 -8.04 -7.46
CA TRP A 146 5.53 -8.09 -7.15
C TRP A 146 5.22 -7.67 -5.71
N LYS A 147 4.03 -7.11 -5.50
CA LYS A 147 3.54 -6.74 -4.15
C LYS A 147 2.94 -7.91 -3.38
N GLY A 148 2.70 -9.03 -4.05
CA GLY A 148 2.10 -10.24 -3.49
C GLY A 148 2.66 -11.50 -4.15
N VAL A 149 2.25 -12.65 -3.63
CA VAL A 149 2.70 -13.98 -4.07
C VAL A 149 1.77 -14.56 -5.14
N PHE A 150 2.33 -15.30 -6.10
CA PHE A 150 1.62 -15.91 -7.23
C PHE A 150 2.20 -17.30 -7.51
N ALA A 151 1.50 -18.09 -8.33
CA ALA A 151 1.95 -19.45 -8.65
C ALA A 151 3.29 -19.44 -9.44
N LEU A 152 4.13 -20.45 -9.19
CA LEU A 152 5.36 -20.67 -9.95
C LEU A 152 5.04 -20.82 -11.44
N LYS A 153 5.85 -20.17 -12.28
CA LYS A 153 5.68 -20.18 -13.75
C LYS A 153 5.93 -21.58 -14.33
N GLU A 154 6.83 -22.32 -13.70
CA GLU A 154 7.17 -23.68 -14.08
C GLU A 154 6.78 -24.57 -12.92
N LYS A 155 5.55 -25.11 -12.97
CA LYS A 155 5.30 -26.33 -12.19
C LYS A 155 6.20 -27.38 -12.83
N PRO A 156 7.04 -28.11 -12.07
CA PRO A 156 7.60 -29.35 -12.61
C PRO A 156 6.37 -30.13 -13.08
N LYS A 157 6.28 -30.39 -14.38
CA LYS A 157 5.25 -31.29 -14.90
C LYS A 157 5.38 -32.52 -14.00
N ARG A 158 4.31 -32.89 -13.27
CA ARG A 158 4.21 -34.25 -12.75
C ARG A 158 4.66 -35.11 -13.90
N GLN A 159 5.69 -35.92 -13.68
CA GLN A 159 6.07 -36.90 -14.68
C GLN A 159 4.83 -37.78 -14.83
N GLU A 160 3.94 -37.42 -15.76
CA GLU A 160 3.28 -38.40 -16.60
C GLU A 160 4.47 -39.14 -17.18
N THR A 161 4.91 -40.18 -16.48
CA THR A 161 5.49 -41.32 -17.18
C THR A 161 4.50 -41.60 -18.27
N ASP A 162 4.88 -41.28 -19.51
CA ASP A 162 3.98 -41.34 -20.64
C ASP A 162 3.29 -42.70 -20.55
N PHE A 163 1.98 -42.71 -20.35
CA PHE A 163 1.21 -43.94 -20.12
C PHE A 163 1.51 -44.98 -21.21
N TYR A 164 1.89 -44.49 -22.40
CA TYR A 164 2.38 -45.25 -23.53
C TYR A 164 3.75 -45.91 -23.35
N ASP A 165 4.71 -45.29 -22.63
CA ASP A 165 6.01 -45.89 -22.31
C ASP A 165 5.86 -47.05 -21.33
N ASP A 166 4.97 -46.92 -20.34
CA ASP A 166 4.69 -47.99 -19.37
C ASP A 166 3.89 -49.13 -20.01
N MET A 167 2.92 -48.80 -20.88
CA MET A 167 2.17 -49.77 -21.68
C MET A 167 3.06 -50.48 -22.72
N ALA A 168 4.01 -49.78 -23.34
CA ALA A 168 4.96 -50.37 -24.28
C ALA A 168 5.90 -51.37 -23.60
N ARG A 169 6.36 -51.08 -22.37
CA ARG A 169 7.13 -52.04 -21.57
C ARG A 169 6.30 -53.28 -21.22
N TRP A 170 5.04 -53.10 -20.80
CA TRP A 170 4.16 -54.20 -20.45
C TRP A 170 3.88 -55.15 -21.63
N VAL A 171 3.62 -54.60 -22.83
CA VAL A 171 3.40 -55.40 -24.06
C VAL A 171 4.66 -56.17 -24.45
N ASN A 172 5.83 -55.55 -24.37
CA ASN A 172 7.09 -56.18 -24.76
C ASN A 172 7.52 -57.30 -23.79
N GLU A 173 7.06 -57.28 -22.54
CA GLU A 173 7.27 -58.37 -21.57
C GLU A 173 6.34 -59.58 -21.80
N HIS A 174 5.20 -59.41 -22.47
CA HIS A 174 4.20 -60.48 -22.67
C HIS A 174 4.15 -61.04 -24.11
N GLU A 175 5.00 -60.57 -25.02
CA GLU A 175 5.11 -61.08 -26.40
C GLU A 175 6.25 -62.11 -26.61
N CYS A 176 6.85 -62.65 -25.54
CA CYS A 176 7.78 -63.78 -25.64
C CYS A 176 7.13 -65.11 -25.20
N GLU A 177 6.26 -65.68 -26.04
CA GLU A 177 6.01 -67.13 -26.16
C GLU A 177 5.65 -67.49 -27.61
#